data_AF-A0A811RPS3-F1
#
_entry.id   AF-A0A811RPS3-F1
#
_cell.length_a   1.000
_cell.length_b   1.000
_cell.length_c   1.000
_cell.angle_alpha   90.00
_cell.angle_beta   90.00
_cell.angle_gamma   90.00
#
_symmetry.space_group_name_H-M   'P 1'
#
loop_
_entity.id
_entity.type
_entity.pdbx_description
1 polymer ?
#
loop_
_entity_poly.entity_id
_entity_poly.type
_entity_poly.pdbx_seq_one_letter_code
_entity_poly.pdbx_strand_id
1 'polypeptide(L)'
;MLMPNRYPDDPYDRVWIPIIDATDWAVISTTETVQNEYKDLFEAPSKVMQTAITPRDAANSINFHWDSKPQSKGPSLGYIPVFHFADVLQGGGVRQFNININNDKPWSQDYTPRHLYSATSTVPALIATRPGITSPSSRQPPQRCRLSSAPPRFSQSSPSPTLARTRRTVCTIRA
;
A
#
# COMPACT_ATOMS: atom_id res chain seq x y z
N MET A 1 17.97 26.57 22.43
CA MET A 1 18.41 25.17 22.35
C MET A 1 17.29 24.39 21.68
N LEU A 2 17.46 24.01 20.41
CA LEU A 2 16.48 23.17 19.72
C LEU A 2 16.66 21.74 20.25
N MET A 3 15.58 21.11 20.71
CA MET A 3 15.61 19.70 21.08
C MET A 3 15.93 18.87 19.82
N PRO A 4 16.86 17.91 19.87
CA PRO A 4 17.11 17.03 18.73
C PRO A 4 15.84 16.24 18.40
N ASN A 5 15.56 16.09 17.10
CA ASN A 5 14.45 15.26 16.63
C ASN A 5 14.64 13.83 17.16
N ARG A 6 13.58 13.22 17.71
CA ARG A 6 13.68 11.85 18.25
C ARG A 6 13.88 10.84 17.12
N TYR A 7 13.33 11.14 15.95
CA TYR A 7 13.54 10.38 14.72
C TYR A 7 14.34 11.23 13.71
N PRO A 8 15.67 11.07 13.64
CA PRO A 8 16.51 11.90 12.76
C PRO A 8 16.27 11.61 11.27
N ASP A 9 15.76 10.43 10.94
CA ASP A 9 15.45 10.02 9.56
C ASP A 9 14.06 10.51 9.09
N ASP A 10 13.21 11.05 9.99
CA ASP A 10 11.88 11.56 9.65
C ASP A 10 11.73 13.03 10.05
N PRO A 11 11.68 13.98 9.09
CA PRO A 11 11.54 15.40 9.39
C PRO A 11 10.24 15.74 10.11
N TYR A 12 9.23 14.86 10.07
CA TYR A 12 7.93 15.05 10.71
C TYR A 12 7.79 14.32 12.06
N ASP A 13 8.87 13.73 12.60
CA ASP A 13 8.90 12.98 13.87
C ASP A 13 7.80 11.89 13.98
N ARG A 14 7.40 11.29 12.83
CA ARG A 14 6.35 10.27 12.81
C ARG A 14 6.91 8.91 13.25
N VAL A 15 6.04 8.14 13.89
CA VAL A 15 6.31 6.75 14.25
C VAL A 15 5.78 5.85 13.14
N TRP A 16 6.64 4.96 12.63
CA TRP A 16 6.30 4.05 11.54
C TRP A 16 6.27 2.62 12.05
N ILE A 17 5.08 2.06 12.27
CA ILE A 17 4.92 0.72 12.85
C ILE A 17 4.81 -0.32 11.73
N PRO A 18 5.67 -1.36 11.70
CA PRO A 18 5.56 -2.40 10.69
C PRO A 18 4.35 -3.29 10.96
N ILE A 19 3.47 -3.44 9.98
CA ILE A 19 2.42 -4.47 9.98
C ILE A 19 2.91 -5.63 9.14
N ILE A 20 3.16 -6.77 9.77
CA ILE A 20 3.71 -7.96 9.09
C ILE A 20 2.91 -9.19 9.51
N ASP A 21 2.32 -9.87 8.53
CA ASP A 21 1.91 -11.25 8.64
C ASP A 21 3.01 -12.14 8.06
N ALA A 22 3.82 -12.73 8.95
CA ALA A 22 4.95 -13.55 8.54
C ALA A 22 4.52 -14.87 7.84
N THR A 23 3.26 -15.28 7.97
CA THR A 23 2.73 -16.49 7.34
C THR A 23 2.45 -16.24 5.86
N ASP A 24 1.81 -15.12 5.55
CA ASP A 24 1.35 -14.83 4.19
C ASP A 24 2.34 -13.97 3.38
N TRP A 25 3.18 -13.19 4.06
CA TRP A 25 4.05 -12.21 3.41
C TRP A 25 5.54 -12.51 3.60
N ALA A 26 6.31 -12.20 2.57
CA ALA A 26 7.76 -12.12 2.63
C ALA A 26 8.16 -10.65 2.76
N VAL A 27 9.16 -10.39 3.61
CA VAL A 27 9.79 -9.07 3.71
C VAL A 27 10.99 -9.05 2.76
N ILE A 28 11.08 -7.97 1.99
CA ILE A 28 12.18 -7.68 1.08
C ILE A 28 12.76 -6.31 1.44
N SER A 29 14.03 -6.11 1.12
CA SER A 29 14.73 -4.88 1.46
C SER A 29 15.83 -4.57 0.47
N THR A 30 16.19 -3.29 0.40
CA THR A 30 17.38 -2.80 -0.30
C THR A 30 18.24 -1.96 0.63
N THR A 31 19.54 -1.94 0.37
CA THR A 31 20.48 -1.00 1.00
C THR A 31 20.58 0.32 0.25
N GLU A 32 20.06 0.38 -0.99
CA GLU A 32 20.09 1.57 -1.83
C GLU A 32 19.08 2.61 -1.35
N THR A 33 19.41 3.88 -1.53
CA THR A 33 18.52 4.98 -1.18
C THR A 33 17.28 4.95 -2.06
N VAL A 34 16.10 4.92 -1.43
CA VAL A 34 14.81 5.13 -2.11
C VAL A 34 14.48 6.61 -2.06
N GLN A 35 14.22 7.22 -3.23
CA GLN A 35 13.95 8.65 -3.38
C GLN A 35 12.45 8.92 -3.43
N ASN A 36 11.98 9.99 -2.82
CA ASN A 36 10.58 10.40 -2.98
C ASN A 36 10.31 10.89 -4.42
N GLU A 37 9.16 10.51 -4.98
CA GLU A 37 8.69 11.06 -6.25
C GLU A 37 8.46 12.58 -6.15
N TYR A 38 8.54 13.25 -7.31
CA TYR A 38 8.30 14.68 -7.38
C TYR A 38 6.88 15.01 -6.87
N LYS A 39 6.79 15.80 -5.80
CA LYS A 39 5.55 16.17 -5.08
C LYS A 39 4.91 15.06 -4.23
N ASP A 40 5.69 14.10 -3.72
CA ASP A 40 5.21 13.25 -2.63
C ASP A 40 4.92 14.11 -1.39
N LEU A 41 3.64 14.34 -1.09
CA LEU A 41 3.20 15.20 0.01
C LEU A 41 3.47 14.61 1.40
N PHE A 42 3.69 13.29 1.46
CA PHE A 42 3.90 12.60 2.71
C PHE A 42 5.37 12.39 3.01
N GLU A 43 6.24 12.40 2.01
CA GLU A 43 7.70 12.32 2.16
C GLU A 43 8.08 11.23 3.17
N ALA A 44 7.69 9.99 2.89
CA ALA A 44 8.03 8.88 3.76
C ALA A 44 9.56 8.76 3.86
N PRO A 45 10.14 8.48 5.06
CA PRO A 45 11.58 8.34 5.21
C PRO A 45 12.15 7.26 4.29
N SER A 46 13.33 7.51 3.70
CA SER A 46 13.99 6.52 2.84
C SER A 46 14.18 5.19 3.57
N LYS A 47 14.52 5.21 4.87
CA LYS A 47 14.64 4.02 5.73
C LYS A 47 13.36 3.19 5.83
N VAL A 48 12.20 3.85 5.78
CA VAL A 48 10.89 3.16 5.75
C VAL A 48 10.71 2.50 4.39
N MET A 49 10.96 3.25 3.32
CA MET A 49 10.73 2.83 1.93
C MET A 49 11.76 1.81 1.41
N GLN A 50 12.89 1.64 2.09
CA GLN A 50 13.89 0.60 1.83
C GLN A 50 13.42 -0.83 2.18
N THR A 51 12.30 -0.95 2.89
CA THR A 51 11.70 -2.24 3.24
C THR A 51 10.30 -2.33 2.66
N ALA A 52 9.94 -3.47 2.10
CA ALA A 52 8.63 -3.73 1.56
C ALA A 52 8.21 -5.18 1.84
N ILE A 53 6.92 -5.45 1.68
CA ILE A 53 6.36 -6.79 1.71
C ILE A 53 5.90 -7.21 0.32
N THR A 54 5.94 -8.52 0.10
CA THR A 54 5.35 -9.20 -1.06
C THR A 54 4.54 -10.41 -0.58
N PRO A 55 3.56 -10.89 -1.36
CA PRO A 55 3.00 -12.21 -1.12
C PRO A 55 4.12 -13.26 -1.12
N ARG A 56 4.08 -14.26 -0.22
CA ARG A 56 5.02 -15.40 -0.29
C ARG A 56 4.78 -16.24 -1.53
N ASP A 57 3.52 -16.51 -1.82
CA ASP A 57 3.09 -17.12 -3.07
C ASP A 57 2.71 -16.03 -4.07
N ALA A 58 3.33 -16.05 -5.24
CA ALA A 58 3.04 -15.13 -6.33
C ALA A 58 1.55 -15.18 -6.75
N ALA A 59 0.86 -16.30 -6.59
CA ALA A 59 -0.57 -16.39 -6.88
C ALA A 59 -1.44 -15.59 -5.89
N ASN A 60 -0.92 -15.30 -4.69
CA ASN A 60 -1.66 -14.64 -3.63
C ASN A 60 -1.66 -13.12 -3.75
N SER A 61 -2.53 -12.51 -2.95
CA SER A 61 -2.68 -11.06 -2.83
C SER A 61 -2.26 -10.63 -1.44
N ILE A 62 -1.84 -9.37 -1.31
CA ILE A 62 -1.64 -8.78 0.01
C ILE A 62 -3.01 -8.24 0.46
N ASN A 63 -3.49 -8.68 1.62
CA ASN A 63 -4.79 -8.29 2.15
C ASN A 63 -4.61 -7.69 3.54
N PHE A 64 -5.18 -6.51 3.75
CA PHE A 64 -5.18 -5.84 5.05
C PHE A 64 -6.58 -5.40 5.41
N HIS A 65 -6.82 -5.24 6.70
CA HIS A 65 -8.05 -4.68 7.18
C HIS A 65 -7.81 -3.83 8.42
N TRP A 66 -8.67 -2.84 8.64
CA TRP A 66 -8.67 -2.06 9.87
C TRP A 66 -10.10 -1.88 10.35
N ASP A 67 -10.27 -2.01 11.66
CA ASP A 67 -11.54 -1.70 12.30
C ASP A 67 -11.62 -0.20 12.55
N SER A 68 -12.74 0.39 12.12
CA SER A 68 -13.07 1.75 12.50
C SER A 68 -13.48 1.74 13.97
N LYS A 69 -12.85 2.58 14.79
CA LYS A 69 -13.29 2.76 16.17
C LYS A 69 -14.57 3.62 16.15
N PRO A 70 -15.71 3.11 16.66
CA PRO A 70 -16.92 3.92 16.75
C PRO A 70 -16.66 5.08 17.71
N GLN A 71 -16.96 6.29 17.27
CA GLN A 71 -16.89 7.46 18.14
C GLN A 71 -18.10 7.45 19.07
N SER A 72 -17.87 7.56 20.38
CA SER A 72 -18.95 7.45 21.37
C SER A 72 -19.94 8.62 21.33
N LYS A 73 -19.55 9.76 20.72
CA LYS A 73 -20.39 10.93 20.48
C LYS A 73 -19.97 11.61 19.17
N GLY A 74 -20.90 11.82 18.24
CA GLY A 74 -20.69 12.55 16.99
C GLY A 74 -20.76 11.67 15.72
N PRO A 75 -20.84 12.28 14.53
CA PRO A 75 -20.78 11.54 13.28
C PRO A 75 -19.43 10.83 13.18
N SER A 76 -19.46 9.57 12.78
CA SER A 76 -18.25 8.79 12.51
C SER A 76 -17.33 9.52 11.55
N LEU A 77 -16.12 9.85 11.99
CA LEU A 77 -15.09 10.40 11.12
C LEU A 77 -14.69 9.35 10.08
N GLY A 78 -14.65 9.76 8.81
CA GLY A 78 -14.14 8.91 7.73
C GLY A 78 -12.62 8.75 7.84
N TYR A 79 -12.10 7.68 7.26
CA TYR A 79 -10.66 7.43 7.19
C TYR A 79 -10.14 7.76 5.79
N ILE A 80 -8.93 8.32 5.73
CA ILE A 80 -8.18 8.50 4.49
C ILE A 80 -6.99 7.53 4.55
N PRO A 81 -7.09 6.34 3.93
CA PRO A 81 -5.94 5.47 3.82
C PRO A 81 -4.89 6.11 2.90
N VAL A 82 -3.65 6.04 3.38
CA VAL A 82 -2.44 6.49 2.69
C VAL A 82 -1.57 5.27 2.49
N PHE A 83 -1.23 4.98 1.23
CA PHE A 83 -0.41 3.82 0.88
C PHE A 83 0.92 4.30 0.31
N HIS A 84 2.02 3.76 0.83
CA HIS A 84 3.34 4.03 0.30
C HIS A 84 3.85 2.81 -0.49
N PHE A 85 4.33 3.07 -1.70
CA PHE A 85 4.87 2.04 -2.58
C PHE A 85 6.26 2.43 -3.03
N ALA A 86 7.16 1.47 -3.10
CA ALA A 86 8.46 1.60 -3.75
C ALA A 86 8.82 0.25 -4.37
N ASP A 87 9.58 0.24 -5.45
CA ASP A 87 10.20 -1.00 -5.94
C ASP A 87 11.65 -1.09 -5.44
N VAL A 88 11.91 -2.06 -4.56
CA VAL A 88 13.20 -2.29 -3.90
C VAL A 88 13.95 -3.55 -4.36
N LEU A 89 13.42 -4.35 -5.30
CA LEU A 89 14.17 -5.54 -5.77
C LEU A 89 14.99 -5.21 -7.00
N GLN A 90 16.24 -5.64 -6.99
CA GLN A 90 17.11 -5.63 -8.16
C GLN A 90 16.83 -6.84 -9.06
N GLY A 91 17.03 -6.71 -10.36
CA GLY A 91 16.98 -7.85 -11.30
C GLY A 91 16.00 -7.74 -12.47
N GLY A 92 15.47 -6.55 -12.75
CA GLY A 92 14.62 -6.32 -13.92
C GLY A 92 13.22 -6.95 -13.82
N GLY A 93 12.27 -6.35 -14.52
CA GLY A 93 10.87 -6.79 -14.56
C GLY A 93 9.91 -5.78 -13.92
N VAL A 94 8.82 -5.52 -14.64
CA VAL A 94 7.74 -4.62 -14.22
C VAL A 94 6.91 -5.30 -13.13
N ARG A 95 6.75 -4.65 -11.97
CA ARG A 95 5.80 -5.09 -10.95
C ARG A 95 4.56 -4.25 -11.09
N GLN A 96 3.46 -4.93 -11.38
CA GLN A 96 2.21 -4.28 -11.66
C GLN A 96 1.09 -4.92 -10.84
N PHE A 97 0.28 -4.08 -10.19
CA PHE A 97 -0.78 -4.55 -9.32
C PHE A 97 -1.99 -3.60 -9.30
N ASN A 98 -3.12 -4.15 -8.90
CA ASN A 98 -4.35 -3.43 -8.66
C ASN A 98 -4.51 -3.16 -7.17
N ILE A 99 -5.03 -1.97 -6.84
CA ILE A 99 -5.40 -1.57 -5.48
C ILE A 99 -6.93 -1.63 -5.40
N ASN A 100 -7.46 -2.45 -4.50
CA ASN A 100 -8.90 -2.60 -4.26
C ASN A 100 -9.21 -2.26 -2.81
N ILE A 101 -10.25 -1.47 -2.58
CA ILE A 101 -10.76 -1.15 -1.23
C ILE A 101 -12.21 -1.62 -1.14
N ASN A 102 -12.59 -2.22 -0.01
CA ASN A 102 -13.93 -2.71 0.32
C ASN A 102 -14.55 -3.69 -0.69
N ASN A 103 -13.71 -4.44 -1.40
CA ASN A 103 -14.13 -5.34 -2.49
C ASN A 103 -14.83 -4.64 -3.66
N ASP A 104 -14.68 -3.33 -3.80
CA ASP A 104 -15.19 -2.56 -4.93
C ASP A 104 -14.27 -2.66 -6.16
N LYS A 105 -14.69 -2.02 -7.26
CA LYS A 105 -13.88 -1.83 -8.48
C LYS A 105 -12.48 -1.34 -8.09
N PRO A 106 -11.40 -1.79 -8.76
CA PRO A 106 -10.05 -1.37 -8.41
C PRO A 106 -9.96 0.16 -8.36
N TRP A 107 -9.53 0.65 -7.21
CA TRP A 107 -9.22 2.05 -6.95
C TRP A 107 -8.11 2.54 -7.89
N SER A 108 -7.09 1.72 -8.03
CA SER A 108 -6.03 1.90 -9.02
C SER A 108 -5.84 0.61 -9.78
N GLN A 109 -5.79 0.72 -11.11
CA GLN A 109 -5.51 -0.39 -12.00
C GLN A 109 -4.07 -0.28 -12.50
N ASP A 110 -3.41 -1.43 -12.62
CA ASP A 110 -2.13 -1.54 -13.30
C ASP A 110 -1.03 -0.63 -12.73
N TYR A 111 -1.12 -0.35 -11.42
CA TYR A 111 -0.17 0.50 -10.73
C TYR A 111 1.22 -0.12 -10.76
N THR A 112 2.20 0.68 -11.16
CA THR A 112 3.60 0.27 -11.35
C THR A 112 4.51 1.24 -10.60
N PRO A 113 5.05 0.87 -9.44
CA PRO A 113 6.01 1.72 -8.74
C PRO A 113 7.32 1.80 -9.53
N ARG A 114 7.94 2.96 -9.52
CA ARG A 114 9.25 3.17 -10.14
C ARG A 114 10.35 2.63 -9.22
N HIS A 115 11.35 1.96 -9.82
CA HIS A 115 12.46 1.35 -9.07
C HIS A 115 13.26 2.40 -8.30
N LEU A 116 13.43 2.17 -6.99
CA LEU A 116 14.05 3.09 -6.02
C LEU A 116 13.38 4.47 -5.90
N TYR A 117 12.11 4.56 -6.29
CA TYR A 117 11.29 5.72 -5.99
C TYR A 117 10.10 5.35 -5.13
N SER A 118 9.81 6.18 -4.13
CA SER A 118 8.62 6.10 -3.29
C SER A 118 7.52 6.98 -3.85
N ALA A 119 6.33 6.38 -3.93
CA ALA A 119 5.12 7.03 -4.38
C ALA A 119 4.02 6.80 -3.35
N THR A 120 3.23 7.84 -3.11
CA THR A 120 2.12 7.80 -2.17
C THR A 120 0.79 7.81 -2.91
N SER A 121 -0.09 6.86 -2.59
CA SER A 121 -1.45 6.82 -3.10
C SER A 121 -2.44 7.11 -1.97
N THR A 122 -3.23 8.15 -2.15
CA THR A 122 -4.37 8.48 -1.29
C THR A 122 -5.67 8.17 -2.02
N VAL A 123 -6.68 7.70 -1.29
CA VAL A 123 -8.05 7.74 -1.80
C VAL A 123 -8.67 9.13 -1.53
N PRO A 124 -9.11 9.89 -2.55
CA PRO A 124 -9.72 11.22 -2.40
C PRO A 124 -11.06 11.21 -1.66
N ALA A 125 -11.74 10.07 -1.61
CA ALA A 125 -12.98 9.94 -0.86
C ALA A 125 -12.68 9.60 0.59
N LEU A 126 -13.20 10.39 1.52
CA LEU A 126 -13.41 9.93 2.89
C LEU A 126 -14.14 8.60 2.80
N ILE A 127 -13.52 7.53 3.30
CA ILE A 127 -14.23 6.27 3.47
C ILE A 127 -15.22 6.50 4.58
N ALA A 128 -16.40 6.98 4.18
CA ALA A 128 -17.51 7.23 5.05
C ALA A 128 -17.97 5.88 5.57
N THR A 129 -17.90 5.77 6.88
CA THR A 129 -18.75 4.89 7.65
C THR A 129 -20.19 5.06 7.15
N ARG A 130 -20.79 3.99 6.60
CA ARG A 130 -22.13 4.03 5.99
C ARG A 130 -23.12 4.80 6.87
N PRO A 131 -23.74 5.89 6.38
CA PRO A 131 -24.89 6.46 7.06
C PRO A 131 -26.07 5.51 6.86
N GLY A 132 -26.64 4.98 7.95
CA GLY A 132 -27.98 4.40 7.93
C GLY A 132 -28.13 2.88 7.96
N ILE A 133 -27.37 2.15 8.79
CA ILE A 133 -27.88 0.88 9.32
C ILE A 133 -27.93 1.00 10.84
N THR A 134 -29.11 1.37 11.35
CA THR A 134 -29.53 1.13 12.73
C THR A 134 -29.68 -0.38 12.94
N SER A 135 -28.56 -1.09 12.97
CA SER A 135 -28.47 -2.45 13.50
C SER A 135 -28.05 -2.33 14.97
N PRO A 136 -28.66 -3.08 15.92
CA PRO A 136 -28.27 -3.04 17.34
C PRO A 136 -26.83 -3.51 17.58
N SER A 137 -26.14 -4.05 16.57
CA SER A 137 -24.72 -4.36 16.60
C SER A 137 -23.89 -3.12 16.28
N SER A 138 -23.46 -2.41 17.33
CA SER A 138 -22.69 -1.16 17.29
C SER A 138 -21.25 -1.25 16.74
N ARG A 139 -20.93 -2.29 15.95
CA ARG A 139 -19.59 -2.50 15.38
C ARG A 139 -19.64 -2.29 13.87
N GLN A 140 -18.96 -1.25 13.39
CA GLN A 140 -18.77 -1.01 11.96
C GLN A 140 -17.97 -2.16 11.34
N PRO A 141 -18.24 -2.54 10.07
CA PRO A 141 -17.46 -3.56 9.42
C PRO A 141 -16.02 -3.08 9.21
N PRO A 142 -15.02 -3.98 9.35
CA PRO A 142 -13.64 -3.67 9.02
C PRO A 142 -13.56 -3.20 7.58
N GLN A 143 -12.82 -2.11 7.36
CA GLN A 143 -12.44 -1.72 6.01
C GLN A 143 -11.39 -2.70 5.50
N ARG A 144 -11.51 -3.14 4.25
CA ARG A 144 -10.57 -4.12 3.67
C ARG A 144 -9.84 -3.52 2.48
N CYS A 145 -8.53 -3.69 2.43
CA CYS A 145 -7.71 -3.34 1.27
C CYS A 145 -7.06 -4.61 0.72
N ARG A 146 -7.04 -4.73 -0.60
CA ARG A 146 -6.42 -5.84 -1.33
C ARG A 146 -5.51 -5.30 -2.43
N LEU A 147 -4.28 -5.79 -2.46
CA LEU A 147 -3.32 -5.58 -3.54
C LEU A 147 -3.18 -6.88 -4.32
N SER A 148 -3.68 -6.90 -5.56
CA SER A 148 -3.71 -8.10 -6.38
C SER A 148 -2.90 -7.92 -7.66
N SER A 149 -2.33 -8.99 -8.20
CA SER A 149 -1.61 -8.93 -9.48
C SER A 149 -2.50 -8.36 -10.58
N ALA A 150 -1.97 -7.46 -11.39
CA ALA A 150 -2.67 -7.03 -12.60
C ALA A 150 -2.83 -8.24 -13.56
N PRO A 151 -3.99 -8.39 -14.22
CA PRO A 151 -4.18 -9.42 -15.22
C PRO A 151 -3.23 -9.19 -16.41
N PRO A 152 -2.69 -10.24 -17.04
CA PRO A 152 -1.87 -10.10 -18.24
C PRO A 152 -2.69 -9.46 -19.37
N ARG A 153 -2.19 -8.35 -19.91
CA ARG A 153 -2.83 -7.67 -21.05
C ARG A 153 -2.40 -8.40 -22.33
N PHE A 154 -3.30 -9.16 -22.95
CA PHE A 154 -3.09 -9.63 -24.32
C PHE A 154 -3.26 -8.43 -25.26
N SER A 155 -2.17 -7.83 -25.73
CA SER A 155 -2.22 -6.90 -26.86
C SER A 155 -2.59 -7.69 -28.10
N GLN A 156 -3.67 -7.31 -28.79
CA GLN A 156 -3.99 -7.86 -30.11
C GLN A 156 -3.01 -7.32 -31.16
N SER A 157 -1.78 -7.83 -31.17
CA SER A 157 -0.88 -7.79 -32.34
C SER A 157 0.36 -8.68 -32.14
N SER A 158 0.32 -9.84 -32.80
CA SER A 158 1.46 -10.66 -33.25
C SER A 158 2.17 -11.63 -32.27
N PRO A 159 2.78 -12.73 -32.79
CA PRO A 159 2.88 -14.03 -32.11
C PRO A 159 4.21 -14.25 -31.35
N SER A 160 4.10 -15.06 -30.27
CA SER A 160 5.05 -15.86 -29.46
C SER A 160 6.57 -15.88 -29.74
N PRO A 161 7.44 -16.31 -28.78
CA PRO A 161 7.23 -16.70 -27.36
C PRO A 161 8.32 -16.16 -26.41
N THR A 162 7.95 -15.56 -25.28
CA THR A 162 8.78 -15.63 -24.06
C THR A 162 7.81 -15.46 -22.90
N LEU A 163 7.81 -16.39 -21.94
CA LEU A 163 7.12 -16.18 -20.67
C LEU A 163 7.72 -14.92 -20.03
N ALA A 164 7.06 -13.77 -20.25
CA ALA A 164 7.28 -12.58 -19.45
C ALA A 164 6.90 -12.98 -18.02
N ARG A 165 7.92 -13.32 -17.25
CA ARG A 165 7.79 -13.70 -15.86
C ARG A 165 7.37 -12.46 -15.09
N THR A 166 6.06 -12.22 -15.03
CA THR A 166 5.44 -11.20 -14.19
C THR A 166 5.76 -11.56 -12.74
N ARG A 167 6.84 -10.99 -12.19
CA ARG A 167 7.13 -11.04 -10.76
C ARG A 167 6.38 -9.89 -10.09
N ARG A 168 5.66 -10.23 -9.02
CA ARG A 168 4.47 -9.53 -8.56
C ARG A 168 4.74 -8.65 -7.33
N THR A 169 4.01 -7.53 -7.32
CA THR A 169 3.59 -6.64 -6.21
C THR A 169 4.59 -6.30 -5.11
N VAL A 170 4.95 -5.02 -5.03
CA VAL A 170 5.76 -4.45 -3.95
C VAL A 170 4.89 -3.47 -3.15
N CYS A 171 4.86 -3.58 -1.82
CA CYS A 171 4.15 -2.61 -0.99
C CYS A 171 4.83 -2.37 0.36
N THR A 172 4.86 -1.12 0.79
CA THR A 172 5.24 -0.74 2.16
C THR A 172 4.02 -0.08 2.79
N ILE A 173 3.11 -0.88 3.36
CA ILE A 173 2.05 -0.30 4.21
C ILE A 173 2.61 -0.13 5.61
N ARG A 174 2.70 1.11 6.05
CA ARG A 174 2.92 1.45 7.46
C ARG A 174 1.87 2.49 7.83
N ALA A 175 1.14 2.20 8.91
CA ALA A 175 0.11 3.06 9.49
C ALA A 175 0.71 4.00 10.52
#